data_AF-A0A9E2JPK2-F1
#
_entry.id   AF-A0A9E2JPK2-F1
#
_cell.length_a   1.000
_cell.length_b   1.000
_cell.length_c   1.000
_cell.angle_alpha   90.00
_cell.angle_beta   90.00
_cell.angle_gamma   90.00
#
_symmetry.space_group_name_H-M   'P 1'
#
loop_
_entity.id
_entity.type
_entity.pdbx_description
1 polymer ?
#
loop_
_entity_poly.entity_id
_entity_poly.type
_entity_poly.pdbx_seq_one_letter_code
_entity_poly.pdbx_strand_id
1 'polypeptide(L)'
;MYSSALFSGVNDITSLSFFVADNSPTSAFANSIYQLSLSTAATSLGSMSSTFASNAGSDATIFDVITLNGSLAGGSAITFNGSFAYDASLGDLLVDIQHLSGPRLSTNLSYNQGGDTDGEYMRLYSFGGTTSGYSPAAYGNLTSFEVSPVSPVPLPAGVWMLGLGLAGLGALRRKAA
;
A
#
# COMPACT_ATOMS: atom_id res chain seq x y z
N MET A 1 -2.82 -7.01 2.65
CA MET A 1 -1.76 -6.54 3.55
C MET A 1 -0.49 -7.29 3.20
N TYR A 2 0.63 -6.59 3.22
CA TYR A 2 1.95 -7.08 2.80
C TYR A 2 2.96 -6.81 3.91
N SER A 3 3.84 -7.76 4.15
CA SER A 3 4.85 -7.69 5.21
C SER A 3 5.79 -6.53 4.93
N SER A 4 6.07 -5.75 5.95
CA SER A 4 7.13 -4.74 5.92
C SER A 4 8.48 -5.30 5.49
N ALA A 5 8.76 -6.58 5.78
CA ALA A 5 9.99 -7.26 5.40
C ALA A 5 10.21 -7.39 3.88
N LEU A 6 9.15 -7.20 3.07
CA LEU A 6 9.24 -7.17 1.60
C LEU A 6 9.79 -5.84 1.06
N PHE A 7 9.92 -4.85 1.93
CA PHE A 7 10.35 -3.50 1.60
C PHE A 7 11.59 -3.12 2.42
N SER A 8 12.40 -2.20 1.90
CA SER A 8 13.60 -1.75 2.59
C SER A 8 13.61 -0.23 2.74
N GLY A 9 13.69 0.25 3.99
CA GLY A 9 13.70 1.68 4.29
C GLY A 9 12.41 2.40 3.89
N VAL A 10 12.54 3.70 3.59
CA VAL A 10 11.44 4.52 3.10
C VAL A 10 11.40 4.44 1.58
N ASN A 11 10.23 4.11 1.03
CA ASN A 11 9.98 3.98 -0.40
C ASN A 11 8.77 4.84 -0.78
N ASP A 12 8.81 5.45 -1.95
CA ASP A 12 7.61 5.99 -2.58
C ASP A 12 7.02 4.92 -3.49
N ILE A 13 5.82 4.46 -3.17
CA ILE A 13 5.06 3.55 -4.02
C ILE A 13 4.41 4.40 -5.10
N THR A 14 4.75 4.15 -6.35
CA THR A 14 4.30 4.98 -7.50
C THR A 14 3.28 4.26 -8.37
N SER A 15 3.35 2.93 -8.40
CA SER A 15 2.41 2.08 -9.12
C SER A 15 2.16 0.78 -8.37
N LEU A 16 0.93 0.28 -8.49
CA LEU A 16 0.50 -0.99 -7.93
C LEU A 16 -0.39 -1.71 -8.94
N SER A 17 -0.01 -2.94 -9.29
CA SER A 17 -0.74 -3.74 -10.28
C SER A 17 -1.23 -5.08 -9.72
N PHE A 18 -2.45 -5.44 -10.08
CA PHE A 18 -3.01 -6.78 -9.94
C PHE A 18 -3.17 -7.43 -11.30
N PHE A 19 -3.18 -8.76 -11.35
CA PHE A 19 -3.24 -9.49 -12.62
C PHE A 19 -4.53 -10.27 -12.74
N VAL A 20 -5.16 -10.23 -13.92
CA VAL A 20 -6.30 -11.09 -14.26
C VAL A 20 -5.81 -12.53 -14.40
N ALA A 21 -6.52 -13.49 -13.82
CA ALA A 21 -6.15 -14.90 -13.92
C ALA A 21 -6.19 -15.39 -15.38
N ASP A 22 -5.20 -16.17 -15.79
CA ASP A 22 -5.07 -16.65 -17.19
C ASP A 22 -6.27 -17.49 -17.66
N ASN A 23 -6.92 -18.19 -16.72
CA ASN A 23 -8.11 -19.00 -16.97
C ASN A 23 -9.42 -18.24 -16.73
N SER A 24 -9.38 -16.93 -16.47
CA SER A 24 -10.60 -16.16 -16.27
C SER A 24 -11.32 -16.03 -17.61
N PRO A 25 -12.64 -16.30 -17.67
CA PRO A 25 -13.42 -15.92 -18.84
C PRO A 25 -13.25 -14.41 -19.05
N THR A 26 -13.25 -13.96 -20.31
CA THR A 26 -13.21 -12.53 -20.64
C THR A 26 -14.38 -11.84 -19.95
N SER A 27 -14.10 -11.18 -18.83
CA SER A 27 -15.10 -10.45 -18.07
C SER A 27 -15.26 -9.07 -18.69
N ALA A 28 -16.52 -8.68 -18.93
CA ALA A 28 -16.84 -7.34 -19.34
C ALA A 28 -16.88 -6.43 -18.11
N PHE A 29 -16.03 -5.42 -18.08
CA PHE A 29 -16.16 -4.25 -17.24
C PHE A 29 -17.15 -3.29 -17.90
N ALA A 30 -18.06 -2.75 -17.11
CA ALA A 30 -19.12 -1.89 -17.59
C ALA A 30 -19.17 -0.60 -16.77
N ASN A 31 -18.16 0.25 -16.92
CA ASN A 31 -17.94 1.46 -16.13
C ASN A 31 -17.90 1.18 -14.62
N SER A 32 -17.12 0.18 -14.22
CA SER A 32 -16.95 -0.19 -12.82
C SER A 32 -15.85 0.69 -12.19
N ILE A 33 -16.20 1.40 -11.13
CA ILE A 33 -15.29 2.35 -10.46
C ILE A 33 -14.71 1.71 -9.20
N TYR A 34 -13.39 1.71 -9.11
CA TYR A 34 -12.63 1.17 -8.00
C TYR A 34 -11.72 2.24 -7.41
N GLN A 35 -11.68 2.30 -6.07
CA GLN A 35 -10.74 3.11 -5.33
C GLN A 35 -9.72 2.21 -4.65
N LEU A 36 -8.45 2.59 -4.73
CA LEU A 36 -7.38 1.99 -3.95
C LEU A 36 -6.89 2.99 -2.92
N SER A 37 -6.74 2.52 -1.69
CA SER A 37 -6.16 3.27 -0.57
C SER A 37 -4.98 2.50 0.02
N LEU A 38 -3.97 3.26 0.45
CA LEU A 38 -2.77 2.73 1.10
C LEU A 38 -2.63 3.31 2.52
N SER A 39 -2.12 2.50 3.44
CA SER A 39 -1.72 2.91 4.79
C SER A 39 -0.66 1.96 5.34
N THR A 40 0.05 2.41 6.36
CA THR A 40 0.70 1.50 7.30
C THR A 40 -0.39 0.81 8.12
N ALA A 41 -0.38 -0.51 8.22
CA ALA A 41 -1.45 -1.25 8.88
C ALA A 41 -1.48 -0.98 10.40
N ALA A 42 -2.69 -0.85 10.95
CA ALA A 42 -2.91 -0.76 12.40
C ALA A 42 -2.81 -2.14 13.11
N THR A 43 -2.78 -3.21 12.32
CA THR A 43 -2.65 -4.61 12.75
C THR A 43 -1.46 -5.26 12.05
N SER A 44 -0.99 -6.41 12.55
CA SER A 44 0.10 -7.16 11.92
C SER A 44 -0.39 -8.35 11.10
N LEU A 45 0.49 -8.92 10.29
CA LEU A 45 0.24 -10.24 9.68
C LEU A 45 -0.04 -11.28 10.79
N GLY A 46 -1.13 -12.04 10.62
CA GLY A 46 -1.62 -13.00 11.62
C GLY A 46 -2.63 -12.44 12.63
N SER A 47 -2.78 -11.11 12.75
CA SER A 47 -3.68 -10.47 13.72
C SER A 47 -4.72 -9.53 13.09
N MET A 48 -4.93 -9.64 11.78
CA MET A 48 -5.88 -8.81 11.05
C MET A 48 -7.30 -8.96 11.62
N SER A 49 -7.94 -7.83 11.91
CA SER A 49 -9.33 -7.77 12.31
C SER A 49 -10.23 -8.15 11.14
N SER A 50 -11.32 -8.87 11.41
CA SER A 50 -12.36 -9.11 10.41
C SER A 50 -13.09 -7.84 9.99
N THR A 51 -12.98 -6.74 10.76
CA THR A 51 -13.57 -5.43 10.43
C THR A 51 -12.58 -4.60 9.64
N PHE A 52 -12.94 -4.22 8.40
CA PHE A 52 -12.00 -3.56 7.47
C PHE A 52 -11.38 -2.29 8.05
N ALA A 53 -12.22 -1.40 8.60
CA ALA A 53 -11.79 -0.11 9.14
C ALA A 53 -10.82 -0.23 10.34
N SER A 54 -10.81 -1.36 11.05
CA SER A 54 -9.91 -1.58 12.18
C SER A 54 -8.48 -1.93 11.76
N ASN A 55 -8.24 -2.25 10.49
CA ASN A 55 -6.92 -2.62 9.99
C ASN A 55 -6.16 -1.42 9.40
N ALA A 56 -6.87 -0.37 8.98
CA ALA A 56 -6.27 0.81 8.36
C ALA A 56 -5.53 1.66 9.38
N GLY A 57 -4.33 2.10 9.03
CA GLY A 57 -3.57 3.05 9.83
C GLY A 57 -4.14 4.46 9.79
N SER A 58 -3.62 5.30 10.67
CA SER A 58 -3.95 6.72 10.72
C SER A 58 -3.45 7.51 9.50
N ASP A 59 -2.51 6.95 8.74
CA ASP A 59 -1.92 7.49 7.51
C ASP A 59 -2.68 7.08 6.24
N ALA A 60 -3.87 6.47 6.39
CA ALA A 60 -4.69 6.04 5.27
C ALA A 60 -4.99 7.18 4.30
N THR A 61 -4.61 6.97 3.05
CA THR A 61 -4.85 7.90 1.95
C THR A 61 -5.40 7.18 0.73
N ILE A 62 -6.19 7.90 -0.06
CA ILE A 62 -6.54 7.46 -1.40
C ILE A 62 -5.28 7.52 -2.25
N PHE A 63 -4.96 6.40 -2.87
CA PHE A 63 -3.84 6.27 -3.80
C PHE A 63 -4.28 6.57 -5.22
N ASP A 64 -5.39 5.97 -5.65
CA ASP A 64 -5.94 6.16 -6.99
C ASP A 64 -7.44 5.77 -7.06
N VAL A 65 -8.14 6.30 -8.05
CA VAL A 65 -9.52 5.93 -8.41
C VAL A 65 -9.58 5.69 -9.90
N ILE A 66 -9.79 4.44 -10.30
CA ILE A 66 -9.84 4.04 -11.71
C ILE A 66 -11.25 3.65 -12.13
N THR A 67 -11.55 3.88 -13.41
CA THR A 67 -12.74 3.34 -14.05
C THR A 67 -12.33 2.24 -15.01
N LEU A 68 -12.82 1.03 -14.78
CA LEU A 68 -12.55 -0.11 -15.63
C LEU A 68 -13.69 -0.29 -16.65
N ASN A 69 -13.28 -0.49 -17.91
CA ASN A 69 -14.16 -0.58 -19.07
C ASN A 69 -13.71 -1.65 -20.05
N GLY A 70 -14.65 -2.18 -20.84
CA GLY A 70 -14.34 -3.13 -21.90
C GLY A 70 -14.15 -4.54 -21.36
N SER A 71 -13.18 -5.29 -21.89
CA SER A 71 -12.83 -6.61 -21.35
C SER A 71 -11.32 -6.73 -21.23
N LEU A 72 -10.87 -7.41 -20.17
CA LEU A 72 -9.45 -7.73 -19.98
C LEU A 72 -9.25 -9.22 -20.25
N ALA A 73 -8.20 -9.53 -21.00
CA ALA A 73 -7.76 -10.90 -21.21
C ALA A 73 -7.03 -11.42 -19.97
N GLY A 74 -6.96 -12.74 -19.83
CA GLY A 74 -6.07 -13.38 -18.85
C GLY A 74 -4.64 -12.84 -18.94
N GLY A 75 -4.01 -12.63 -17.79
CA GLY A 75 -2.66 -12.06 -17.67
C GLY A 75 -2.61 -10.53 -17.75
N SER A 76 -3.70 -9.86 -18.10
CA SER A 76 -3.73 -8.38 -18.15
C SER A 76 -3.52 -7.78 -16.75
N ALA A 77 -2.77 -6.67 -16.68
CA ALA A 77 -2.60 -5.91 -15.46
C ALA A 77 -3.74 -4.89 -15.26
N ILE A 78 -4.23 -4.80 -14.03
CA ILE A 78 -5.07 -3.71 -13.51
C ILE A 78 -4.17 -2.86 -12.63
N THR A 79 -3.80 -1.69 -13.15
CA THR A 79 -2.81 -0.80 -12.53
C THR A 79 -3.48 0.42 -11.92
N PHE A 80 -3.08 0.72 -10.69
CA PHE A 80 -3.37 1.95 -9.97
C PHE A 80 -2.08 2.77 -9.89
N ASN A 81 -2.15 4.08 -10.13
CA ASN A 81 -1.00 4.97 -10.11
C ASN A 81 -1.20 6.09 -9.09
N GLY A 82 -0.17 6.42 -8.34
CA GLY A 82 -0.24 7.43 -7.29
C GLY A 82 1.13 7.73 -6.71
N SER A 83 1.15 8.27 -5.50
CA SER A 83 2.36 8.41 -4.68
C SER A 83 1.98 8.15 -3.24
N PHE A 84 2.76 7.32 -2.57
CA PHE A 84 2.58 6.98 -1.18
C PHE A 84 3.96 6.70 -0.56
N ALA A 85 4.40 7.62 0.29
CA ALA A 85 5.62 7.48 1.06
C ALA A 85 5.40 6.44 2.17
N TYR A 86 5.88 5.22 1.93
CA TYR A 86 5.80 4.10 2.84
C TYR A 86 7.13 3.90 3.58
N ASP A 87 7.09 3.89 4.91
CA ASP A 87 8.22 3.56 5.76
C ASP A 87 8.02 2.16 6.35
N ALA A 88 8.80 1.20 5.86
CA ALA A 88 8.71 -0.20 6.29
C ALA A 88 9.02 -0.38 7.78
N SER A 89 9.71 0.56 8.44
CA SER A 89 9.98 0.49 9.88
C SER A 89 8.76 0.78 10.76
N LEU A 90 7.69 1.35 10.19
CA LEU A 90 6.47 1.71 10.92
C LEU A 90 5.44 0.58 10.97
N GLY A 91 5.59 -0.46 10.16
CA GLY A 91 4.71 -1.63 10.15
C GLY A 91 4.35 -2.11 8.74
N ASP A 92 3.51 -3.13 8.66
CA ASP A 92 3.08 -3.76 7.41
C ASP A 92 2.30 -2.81 6.50
N LEU A 93 2.33 -3.02 5.18
CA LEU A 93 1.57 -2.23 4.22
C LEU A 93 0.14 -2.77 4.09
N LEU A 94 -0.86 -1.93 4.36
CA LEU A 94 -2.25 -2.22 4.01
C LEU A 94 -2.59 -1.65 2.63
N VAL A 95 -3.09 -2.53 1.77
CA VAL A 95 -3.72 -2.18 0.48
C VAL A 95 -5.21 -2.47 0.62
N ASP A 96 -6.03 -1.43 0.55
CA ASP A 96 -7.49 -1.51 0.57
C ASP A 96 -8.07 -1.14 -0.80
N ILE A 97 -8.99 -1.96 -1.30
CA ILE A 97 -9.62 -1.76 -2.61
C ILE A 97 -11.12 -1.85 -2.43
N GLN A 98 -11.79 -0.77 -2.79
CA GLN A 98 -13.23 -0.64 -2.65
C GLN A 98 -13.86 -0.47 -4.03
N HIS A 99 -14.89 -1.27 -4.30
CA HIS A 99 -15.77 -1.05 -5.43
C HIS A 99 -16.77 0.06 -5.07
N LEU A 100 -16.70 1.19 -5.78
CA LEU A 100 -17.55 2.35 -5.51
C LEU A 100 -18.88 2.27 -6.27
N SER A 101 -18.85 1.94 -7.56
CA SER A 101 -20.05 1.90 -8.39
C SER A 101 -19.86 1.11 -9.69
N GLY A 102 -20.97 0.84 -10.38
CA GLY A 102 -21.00 0.03 -11.60
C GLY A 102 -21.24 -1.46 -11.32
N PRO A 103 -21.25 -2.31 -12.36
CA PRO A 103 -21.38 -3.75 -12.21
C PRO A 103 -20.15 -4.33 -11.51
N ARG A 104 -20.36 -5.24 -10.57
CA ARG A 104 -19.27 -5.93 -9.89
C ARG A 104 -18.52 -6.81 -10.88
N LEU A 105 -17.20 -6.86 -10.70
CA LEU A 105 -16.32 -7.79 -11.39
C LEU A 105 -16.82 -9.24 -11.30
N SER A 106 -16.93 -9.91 -12.45
CA SER A 106 -17.04 -11.36 -12.54
C SER A 106 -15.69 -12.05 -12.81
N THR A 107 -14.60 -11.26 -12.91
CA THR A 107 -13.27 -11.75 -13.25
C THR A 107 -12.59 -12.36 -12.03
N ASN A 108 -11.81 -13.41 -12.26
CA ASN A 108 -10.87 -13.90 -11.26
C ASN A 108 -9.55 -13.13 -11.39
N LEU A 109 -9.01 -12.66 -10.27
CA LEU A 109 -7.63 -12.18 -10.22
C LEU A 109 -6.70 -13.36 -9.98
N SER A 110 -5.48 -13.29 -10.52
CA SER A 110 -4.40 -14.20 -10.15
C SER A 110 -4.14 -14.08 -8.66
N TYR A 111 -4.07 -15.23 -8.00
CA TYR A 111 -3.80 -15.34 -6.58
C TYR A 111 -2.78 -16.44 -6.33
N ASN A 112 -2.01 -16.31 -5.26
CA ASN A 112 -1.07 -17.34 -4.85
C ASN A 112 -1.86 -18.43 -4.10
N GLN A 113 -2.06 -19.57 -4.77
CA GLN A 113 -2.83 -20.70 -4.22
C GLN A 113 -1.94 -21.64 -3.41
N GLY A 114 -2.17 -21.73 -2.09
CA GLY A 114 -1.71 -22.87 -1.29
C GLY A 114 -0.21 -22.95 -1.01
N GLY A 115 0.54 -21.86 -1.13
CA GLY A 115 1.91 -21.79 -0.59
C GLY A 115 1.89 -21.49 0.90
N ASP A 116 2.88 -21.97 1.65
CA ASP A 116 3.27 -21.26 2.86
C ASP A 116 3.61 -19.85 2.41
N THR A 117 2.80 -18.88 2.83
CA THR A 117 3.07 -17.48 2.50
C THR A 117 4.28 -16.96 3.28
N ASP A 118 4.89 -17.77 4.15
CA ASP A 118 5.96 -17.39 5.08
C ASP A 118 5.64 -16.13 5.89
N GLY A 119 4.35 -15.81 6.03
CA GLY A 119 3.89 -14.56 6.64
C GLY A 119 4.23 -13.31 5.82
N GLU A 120 4.27 -13.39 4.49
CA GLU A 120 4.56 -12.26 3.59
C GLU A 120 3.32 -11.42 3.26
N TYR A 121 2.12 -12.02 3.23
CA TYR A 121 0.89 -11.30 2.92
C TYR A 121 -0.37 -11.99 3.46
N MET A 122 -1.43 -11.20 3.59
CA MET A 122 -2.76 -11.66 4.00
C MET A 122 -3.85 -10.85 3.31
N ARG A 123 -4.95 -11.51 2.96
CA ARG A 123 -6.12 -10.90 2.32
C ARG A 123 -7.39 -11.10 3.13
N LEU A 124 -8.05 -9.99 3.46
CA LEU A 124 -9.43 -9.94 3.92
C LEU A 124 -10.30 -9.46 2.76
N TYR A 125 -11.45 -10.09 2.53
CA TYR A 125 -12.36 -9.67 1.44
C TYR A 125 -13.85 -9.85 1.79
N SER A 126 -14.70 -9.07 1.12
CA SER A 126 -16.15 -9.24 1.12
C SER A 126 -16.72 -8.86 -0.24
N PHE A 127 -17.62 -9.69 -0.77
CA PHE A 127 -18.37 -9.39 -2.01
C PHE A 127 -19.74 -8.79 -1.74
N GLY A 128 -20.21 -8.80 -0.49
CA GLY A 128 -21.55 -8.37 -0.09
C GLY A 128 -21.68 -6.89 0.25
N GLY A 129 -20.58 -6.11 0.23
CA GLY A 129 -20.60 -4.72 0.71
C GLY A 129 -20.76 -4.60 2.23
N THR A 130 -20.28 -5.60 2.98
CA THR A 130 -20.29 -5.61 4.44
C THR A 130 -19.08 -4.85 5.01
N THR A 131 -19.19 -4.39 6.25
CA THR A 131 -18.09 -3.75 6.99
C THR A 131 -17.05 -4.74 7.53
N SER A 132 -17.36 -6.03 7.45
CA SER A 132 -16.47 -7.14 7.80
C SER A 132 -16.27 -8.10 6.64
N GLY A 133 -15.17 -8.84 6.68
CA GLY A 133 -14.78 -9.78 5.63
C GLY A 133 -14.36 -11.15 6.15
N TYR A 134 -14.03 -12.02 5.20
CA TYR A 134 -13.42 -13.32 5.45
C TYR A 134 -11.94 -13.28 5.07
N SER A 135 -11.10 -13.88 5.92
CA SER A 135 -9.66 -14.01 5.71
C SER A 135 -9.27 -15.48 5.72
N PRO A 136 -9.14 -16.13 4.56
CA PRO A 136 -8.58 -17.48 4.50
C PRO A 136 -7.09 -17.44 4.86
N ALA A 137 -6.60 -18.52 5.48
CA ALA A 137 -5.16 -18.69 5.69
C ALA A 137 -4.45 -18.82 4.33
N ALA A 138 -3.24 -18.24 4.23
CA ALA A 138 -2.34 -18.39 3.08
C ALA A 138 -2.96 -18.00 1.73
N TYR A 139 -3.61 -16.84 1.66
CA TYR A 139 -4.28 -16.37 0.45
C TYR A 139 -3.97 -14.89 0.19
N GLY A 140 -3.59 -14.57 -1.04
CA GLY A 140 -3.28 -13.20 -1.48
C GLY A 140 -3.30 -13.10 -3.00
N ASN A 141 -3.59 -11.89 -3.50
CA ASN A 141 -3.53 -11.63 -4.94
C ASN A 141 -2.08 -11.50 -5.39
N LEU A 142 -1.78 -12.00 -6.59
CA LEU A 142 -0.53 -11.67 -7.26
C LEU A 142 -0.49 -10.16 -7.49
N THR A 143 0.53 -9.51 -6.94
CA THR A 143 0.62 -8.05 -6.89
C THR A 143 2.04 -7.61 -7.21
N SER A 144 2.17 -6.55 -7.99
CA SER A 144 3.45 -5.91 -8.29
C SER A 144 3.43 -4.47 -7.81
N PHE A 145 4.55 -4.03 -7.23
CA PHE A 145 4.76 -2.67 -6.76
C PHE A 145 5.92 -2.05 -7.54
N GLU A 146 5.72 -0.80 -7.99
CA GLU A 146 6.80 0.04 -8.45
C GLU A 146 7.19 1.00 -7.33
N VAL A 147 8.40 0.80 -6.78
CA VAL A 147 8.93 1.57 -5.67
C VAL A 147 10.13 2.40 -6.11
N SER A 148 10.17 3.65 -5.68
CA SER A 148 11.33 4.52 -5.82
C SER A 148 11.90 4.81 -4.43
N PRO A 149 13.21 4.64 -4.19
CA PRO A 149 13.81 5.04 -2.93
C PRO A 149 13.61 6.53 -2.71
N VAL A 150 13.07 6.93 -1.56
CA VAL A 150 13.01 8.36 -1.23
C VAL A 150 14.44 8.78 -0.88
N SER A 151 15.06 9.56 -1.75
CA SER A 151 16.37 10.11 -1.45
C SER A 151 16.23 11.00 -0.21
N PRO A 152 17.02 10.78 0.87
CA PRO A 152 16.96 11.67 2.02
C PRO A 152 17.26 13.08 1.53
N VAL A 153 16.28 13.97 1.63
CA VAL A 153 16.48 15.38 1.31
C VAL A 153 17.65 15.84 2.19
N PRO A 154 18.77 16.33 1.60
CA PRO A 154 19.88 16.80 2.39
C PRO A 154 19.37 17.81 3.42
N LEU A 155 19.61 17.55 4.71
CA LEU A 155 19.23 18.48 5.77
C LEU A 155 19.66 19.89 5.34
N PRO A 156 18.75 20.88 5.36
CA PRO A 156 19.11 22.23 4.96
C PRO A 156 20.36 22.66 5.73
N ALA A 157 21.34 23.24 5.04
CA ALA A 157 22.58 23.74 5.66
C ALA A 157 22.33 24.66 6.89
N GLY A 158 21.11 25.17 7.03
CA GLY A 158 20.60 25.86 8.21
C GLY A 158 20.80 25.11 9.53
N VAL A 159 20.72 23.77 9.59
CA VAL A 159 20.93 23.02 10.84
C VAL A 159 22.40 23.11 11.29
N TRP A 160 23.33 22.96 10.34
CA TRP A 160 24.76 23.11 10.58
C TRP A 160 25.12 24.56 10.92
N MET A 161 24.53 25.53 10.20
CA MET A 161 24.75 26.96 10.46
C MET A 161 24.20 27.40 11.82
N LEU A 162 23.04 26.89 12.24
CA LEU A 162 22.48 27.13 13.56
C LEU A 162 23.36 26.52 14.65
N GLY A 163 23.81 25.28 14.46
CA GLY A 163 24.72 24.60 15.39
C GLY A 163 26.05 25.34 15.55
N LEU A 164 26.66 25.76 14.44
CA LEU A 164 27.90 26.54 14.43
C LEU A 164 27.70 27.95 15.00
N GLY A 165 26.57 28.59 14.72
CA GLY A 165 26.21 29.90 15.26
C GLY A 165 26.05 29.89 16.78
N LEU A 166 25.36 28.87 17.33
CA LEU A 166 25.21 28.68 18.77
C LEU A 166 26.54 28.35 19.45
N ALA A 167 27.39 27.53 18.84
CA ALA A 167 28.73 27.23 19.33
C ALA A 167 29.61 28.50 19.35
N GLY A 168 29.55 29.32 18.30
CA GLY A 168 30.24 30.61 18.21
C GLY A 168 29.81 31.59 19.30
N LEU A 169 28.49 31.73 19.53
CA LEU A 169 27.95 32.56 20.61
C LEU A 169 28.39 32.07 22.00
N GLY A 170 28.40 30.75 22.22
CA GLY A 170 28.88 30.14 23.46
C GLY A 170 30.37 30.41 23.73
N ALA A 171 31.21 30.35 22.68
CA ALA A 171 32.63 30.63 22.77
C ALA A 171 32.92 32.12 23.07
N LEU A 172 32.15 33.03 22.47
CA LEU A 172 32.26 34.46 22.74
C LEU A 172 31.86 34.80 24.18
N ARG A 173 30.82 34.16 24.73
CA ARG A 173 30.39 34.37 26.11
C ARG A 173 31.41 33.88 27.15
N ARG A 174 32.15 32.80 26.88
CA ARG A 174 33.20 32.29 27.77
C ARG A 174 34.48 33.15 27.78
N LYS A 175 34.70 33.96 26.75
CA LYS A 175 35.87 34.84 26.65
C LYS A 175 35.67 36.20 27.35
N ALA A 176 34.42 36.54 27.68
CA ALA A 176 34.04 37.79 28.31
C ALA A 176 33.80 37.69 29.84
N ALA A 177 33.95 36.49 30.41
CA ALA A 177 33.92 36.21 31.85
C ALA A 177 35.34 35.87 32.32
#